data_AF-A0A358SR04-F1
#
_entry.id   AF-A0A358SR04-F1
#
_cell.length_a   1.000
_cell.length_b   1.000
_cell.length_c   1.000
_cell.angle_alpha   90.00
_cell.angle_beta   90.00
_cell.angle_gamma   90.00
#
_symmetry.space_group_name_H-M   'P 1'
#
loop_
_entity.id
_entity.type
_entity.pdbx_description
1 polymer ?
#
loop_
_entity_poly.entity_id
_entity_poly.type
_entity_poly.pdbx_seq_one_letter_code
_entity_poly.pdbx_strand_id
1 'polypeptide(L)'
;MPQRLYACTPTRLSTWLDCPRRYRMTYLDRPPPAKGPPWAHNSLGASVHNALAGWWRLPVSARTVTAAGDLLEQGWLTDGFADDAQSAAHRRRCRAMVEGYVARLDPASPPAGVERTVATRTDLIAVSGRIDRLDDRRGPAGGGELVVVDYKTGRHLLTADDARSSLPL
;
A
#
# COMPACT_ATOMS: atom_id res chain seq x y z
N MET A 1 11.01 26.63 -24.58
CA MET A 1 10.70 26.23 -23.19
C MET A 1 10.58 24.71 -23.15
N PRO A 2 11.14 24.01 -22.16
CA PRO A 2 11.02 22.55 -22.09
C PRO A 2 9.55 22.17 -21.93
N GLN A 3 9.12 21.14 -22.67
CA GLN A 3 7.76 20.62 -22.57
C GLN A 3 7.53 20.05 -21.18
N ARG A 4 6.43 20.46 -20.53
CA ARG A 4 6.08 19.99 -19.19
C ARG A 4 5.60 18.54 -19.28
N LEU A 5 6.33 17.62 -18.67
CA LEU A 5 5.95 16.21 -18.59
C LEU A 5 4.62 16.04 -17.85
N TYR A 6 3.81 15.09 -18.28
CA TYR A 6 2.58 14.74 -17.58
C TYR A 6 2.92 13.95 -16.30
N ALA A 7 2.60 14.53 -15.15
CA ALA A 7 2.83 13.90 -13.85
C ALA A 7 1.69 12.91 -13.52
N CYS A 8 2.04 11.64 -13.31
CA CYS A 8 1.08 10.57 -13.06
C CYS A 8 1.51 9.61 -11.94
N THR A 9 0.52 8.86 -11.47
CA THR A 9 0.65 7.76 -10.50
C THR A 9 -0.05 6.53 -11.08
N PRO A 10 0.28 5.30 -10.65
CA PRO A 10 -0.42 4.09 -11.10
C PRO A 10 -1.94 4.22 -10.97
N THR A 11 -2.43 4.69 -9.83
CA THR A 11 -3.87 4.95 -9.60
C THR A 11 -4.47 5.92 -10.62
N ARG A 12 -3.74 7.00 -10.96
CA ARG A 12 -4.20 7.99 -11.94
C ARG A 12 -4.28 7.41 -13.35
N LEU A 13 -3.34 6.53 -13.73
CA LEU A 13 -3.36 5.82 -15.01
C LEU A 13 -4.46 4.76 -15.06
N SER A 14 -4.60 3.93 -14.02
CA SER A 14 -5.69 2.94 -13.93
C SER A 14 -7.06 3.62 -13.96
N THR A 15 -7.24 4.76 -13.28
CA THR A 15 -8.52 5.50 -13.33
C THR A 15 -8.91 5.92 -14.76
N TRP A 16 -7.92 6.27 -15.59
CA TRP A 16 -8.16 6.59 -17.01
C TRP A 16 -8.57 5.36 -17.82
N LEU A 17 -7.84 4.26 -17.65
CA LEU A 17 -8.13 2.99 -18.33
C LEU A 17 -9.50 2.43 -17.93
N ASP A 18 -9.87 2.57 -16.66
CA ASP A 18 -11.16 2.13 -16.14
C ASP A 18 -12.31 3.00 -16.67
N CYS A 19 -12.18 4.33 -16.59
CA CYS A 19 -13.21 5.26 -17.03
C CYS A 19 -12.65 6.68 -17.27
N PRO A 20 -12.48 7.10 -18.54
CA PRO A 20 -12.01 8.45 -18.89
C PRO A 20 -12.86 9.58 -18.29
N ARG A 21 -14.18 9.36 -18.17
CA ARG A 21 -15.09 10.34 -17.53
C ARG A 21 -14.79 10.50 -16.04
N ARG A 22 -14.57 9.39 -15.32
CA ARG A 22 -14.17 9.42 -13.90
C ARG A 22 -12.83 10.11 -13.74
N TYR A 23 -11.86 9.82 -14.61
CA TYR A 23 -10.56 10.49 -14.61
C TYR A 23 -10.71 12.00 -14.75
N ARG A 24 -11.48 12.47 -15.74
CA ARG A 24 -11.72 13.90 -15.98
C ARG A 24 -12.32 14.56 -14.73
N MET A 25 -13.39 13.98 -14.19
CA MET A 25 -14.07 14.52 -13.00
C MET A 25 -13.16 14.54 -11.77
N THR A 26 -12.29 13.54 -11.62
CA THR A 26 -11.41 13.41 -10.44
C THR A 26 -10.21 14.35 -10.51
N TYR A 27 -9.59 14.49 -11.69
CA TYR A 27 -8.27 15.11 -11.81
C TYR A 27 -8.23 16.41 -12.64
N LEU A 28 -9.21 16.65 -13.52
CA LEU A 28 -9.19 17.77 -14.46
C LEU A 28 -10.24 18.86 -14.16
N ASP A 29 -11.48 18.48 -13.86
CA ASP A 29 -12.57 19.45 -13.65
C ASP A 29 -12.28 20.36 -12.43
N ARG A 30 -12.60 21.66 -12.56
CA ARG A 30 -12.42 22.68 -11.52
C ARG A 30 -13.67 23.56 -11.41
N PRO A 31 -14.18 23.84 -10.19
CA PRO A 31 -13.73 23.30 -8.90
C PRO A 31 -13.91 21.78 -8.83
N PRO A 32 -13.08 21.06 -8.05
CA PRO A 32 -13.21 19.62 -7.94
C PRO A 32 -14.59 19.24 -7.38
N PRO A 33 -15.20 18.13 -7.82
CA PRO A 33 -16.43 17.63 -7.23
C PRO A 33 -16.29 17.46 -5.72
N ALA A 34 -17.38 17.69 -4.97
CA ALA A 34 -17.41 17.44 -3.55
C ALA A 34 -16.99 15.98 -3.27
N LYS A 35 -16.00 15.80 -2.39
CA LYS A 35 -15.61 14.45 -1.98
C LYS A 35 -16.75 13.83 -1.19
N GLY A 36 -17.05 12.57 -1.48
CA GLY A 36 -17.95 11.77 -0.64
C GLY A 36 -17.36 11.58 0.77
N PRO A 37 -18.15 11.03 1.70
CA PRO A 37 -17.67 10.68 3.03
C PRO A 37 -16.48 9.70 2.94
N PRO A 38 -15.62 9.61 3.97
CA PRO A 38 -14.60 8.57 4.04
C PRO A 38 -15.23 7.17 4.05
N TRP A 39 -14.50 6.18 3.55
CA TRP A 39 -14.95 4.80 3.50
C TRP A 39 -14.08 3.96 4.43
N ALA A 40 -14.70 3.15 5.30
CA ALA A 40 -14.00 2.31 6.29
C ALA A 40 -12.83 1.50 5.72
N HIS A 41 -12.96 0.96 4.51
CA HIS A 41 -11.92 0.13 3.90
C HIS A 41 -10.62 0.90 3.60
N ASN A 42 -10.69 2.21 3.37
CA ASN A 42 -9.51 3.06 3.19
C ASN A 42 -8.76 3.23 4.52
N SER A 43 -9.49 3.53 5.60
CA SER A 43 -8.95 3.67 6.96
C SER A 43 -8.35 2.36 7.46
N LEU A 44 -9.04 1.25 7.20
CA LEU A 44 -8.57 -0.10 7.49
C LEU A 44 -7.26 -0.40 6.75
N GLY A 45 -7.23 -0.20 5.44
CA GLY A 45 -6.03 -0.44 4.62
C GLY A 45 -4.86 0.41 5.11
N ALA A 46 -5.07 1.72 5.27
CA ALA A 46 -4.03 2.62 5.77
C ALA A 46 -3.48 2.21 7.15
N SER A 47 -4.35 1.80 8.08
CA SER A 47 -3.93 1.33 9.41
C SER A 47 -3.03 0.10 9.31
N VAL A 48 -3.38 -0.86 8.45
CA VAL A 48 -2.57 -2.08 8.23
C VAL A 48 -1.21 -1.76 7.60
N HIS A 49 -1.17 -0.93 6.54
CA HIS A 49 0.09 -0.56 5.89
C HIS A 49 1.00 0.19 6.87
N ASN A 50 0.46 1.15 7.62
CA ASN A 50 1.22 1.90 8.63
C ASN A 50 1.80 1.00 9.72
N ALA A 51 1.05 0.01 10.19
CA ALA A 51 1.52 -0.94 11.19
C ALA A 51 2.67 -1.82 10.66
N LEU A 52 2.52 -2.37 9.45
CA LEU A 52 3.56 -3.19 8.81
C LEU A 52 4.82 -2.37 8.51
N ALA A 53 4.65 -1.12 8.07
CA ALA A 53 5.76 -0.21 7.83
C ALA A 53 6.48 0.17 9.13
N GLY A 54 5.70 0.47 10.18
CA GLY A 54 6.22 0.76 11.52
C GLY A 54 7.01 -0.42 12.10
N TRP A 55 6.52 -1.64 11.90
CA TRP A 55 7.17 -2.85 12.39
C TRP A 55 8.57 -3.02 11.81
N TRP A 56 8.75 -2.82 10.50
CA TRP A 56 10.08 -2.87 9.88
C TRP A 56 11.01 -1.74 10.33
N ARG A 57 10.47 -0.61 10.80
CA ARG A 57 11.27 0.51 11.36
C ARG A 57 11.74 0.25 12.80
N LEU A 58 11.16 -0.73 13.49
CA LEU A 58 11.64 -1.12 14.82
C LEU A 58 13.05 -1.72 14.73
N PRO A 59 13.87 -1.57 15.79
CA PRO A 59 15.08 -2.37 15.95
C PRO A 59 14.76 -3.86 15.89
N VAL A 60 15.66 -4.69 15.33
CA VAL A 60 15.42 -6.13 15.11
C VAL A 60 14.93 -6.85 16.37
N SER A 61 15.49 -6.54 17.54
CA SER A 61 15.09 -7.13 18.83
C SER A 61 13.65 -6.79 19.26
N ALA A 62 13.08 -5.70 18.75
CA ALA A 62 11.73 -5.24 19.04
C ALA A 62 10.71 -5.65 17.95
N ARG A 63 11.15 -6.28 16.85
CA ARG A 63 10.28 -6.77 15.78
C ARG A 63 9.59 -8.07 16.19
N THR A 64 8.71 -7.97 17.17
CA THR A 64 7.92 -9.10 17.68
C THR A 64 6.53 -9.12 17.05
N VAL A 65 5.86 -10.27 17.12
CA VAL A 65 4.46 -10.41 16.66
C VAL A 65 3.56 -9.43 17.42
N THR A 66 3.68 -9.40 18.76
CA THR A 66 2.91 -8.49 19.62
C THR A 66 3.11 -7.03 19.25
N ALA A 67 4.34 -6.61 18.97
CA ALA A 67 4.62 -5.23 18.57
C ALA A 67 3.89 -4.83 17.28
N ALA A 68 3.72 -5.75 16.33
CA ALA A 68 2.96 -5.47 15.11
C ALA A 68 1.46 -5.24 15.39
N GLY A 69 0.88 -6.04 16.30
CA GLY A 69 -0.50 -5.85 16.75
C GLY A 69 -0.68 -4.53 17.51
N ASP A 70 0.27 -4.18 18.36
CA ASP A 70 0.22 -2.94 19.15
C ASP A 70 0.36 -1.69 18.27
N LEU A 71 1.25 -1.73 17.27
CA LEU A 71 1.38 -0.66 16.28
C LEU A 71 0.08 -0.46 15.48
N LEU A 72 -0.63 -1.55 15.15
CA LEU A 72 -1.93 -1.45 14.48
C LEU A 72 -2.98 -0.80 15.38
N GLU A 73 -3.05 -1.18 16.65
CA GLU A 73 -4.03 -0.61 17.57
C GLU A 73 -3.77 0.88 17.82
N GLN A 74 -2.52 1.27 18.02
CA GLN A 74 -2.12 2.66 18.23
C GLN A 74 -2.36 3.51 16.98
N GLY A 75 -2.16 2.95 15.79
CA GLY A 75 -2.35 3.61 14.50
C GLY A 75 -3.75 3.46 13.90
N TRP A 76 -4.73 2.91 14.63
CA TRP A 76 -6.04 2.58 14.08
C TRP A 76 -6.87 3.82 13.73
N LEU A 77 -7.23 3.95 12.46
CA LEU A 77 -8.10 5.01 11.96
C LEU A 77 -9.57 4.58 12.00
N THR A 78 -10.45 5.47 12.49
CA THR A 78 -11.88 5.19 12.67
C THR A 78 -12.78 5.84 11.60
N ASP A 79 -12.22 6.63 10.68
CA ASP A 79 -13.00 7.31 9.65
C ASP A 79 -13.73 6.34 8.73
N GLY A 80 -15.01 6.63 8.46
CA GLY A 80 -15.83 5.91 7.49
C GLY A 80 -16.42 4.58 7.97
N PHE A 81 -16.17 4.18 9.22
CA PHE A 81 -16.95 3.13 9.88
C PHE A 81 -18.34 3.63 10.25
N ALA A 82 -19.32 2.74 10.26
CA ALA A 82 -20.71 3.08 10.59
C ALA A 82 -20.86 3.41 12.09
N ASP A 83 -20.15 2.69 12.95
CA ASP A 83 -20.14 2.87 14.40
C ASP A 83 -18.86 2.29 15.03
N ASP A 84 -18.69 2.53 16.33
CA ASP A 84 -17.56 2.05 17.12
C ASP A 84 -17.50 0.52 17.23
N ALA A 85 -18.65 -0.17 17.19
CA ALA A 85 -18.70 -1.62 17.28
C ALA A 85 -18.14 -2.28 16.02
N GLN A 86 -18.50 -1.76 14.84
CA GLN A 86 -17.96 -2.15 13.54
C GLN A 86 -16.45 -1.87 13.49
N SER A 87 -16.03 -0.65 13.88
CA SER A 87 -14.62 -0.27 13.94
C SER A 87 -13.81 -1.22 14.83
N ALA A 88 -14.30 -1.52 16.04
CA ALA A 88 -13.64 -2.43 16.97
C ALA A 88 -13.57 -3.87 16.45
N ALA A 89 -14.61 -4.36 15.76
CA ALA A 89 -14.61 -5.69 15.15
C ALA A 89 -13.56 -5.79 14.03
N HIS A 90 -13.48 -4.78 13.17
CA HIS A 90 -12.46 -4.71 12.13
C HIS A 90 -11.05 -4.58 12.70
N ARG A 91 -10.86 -3.77 13.75
CA ARG A 91 -9.56 -3.63 14.44
C ARG A 91 -9.05 -4.98 14.95
N ARG A 92 -9.89 -5.73 15.67
CA ARG A 92 -9.53 -7.07 16.18
C ARG A 92 -9.16 -8.03 15.04
N ARG A 93 -9.94 -8.05 13.96
CA ARG A 93 -9.65 -8.88 12.79
C ARG A 93 -8.32 -8.51 12.14
N CYS A 94 -8.08 -7.21 11.95
CA CYS A 94 -6.85 -6.72 11.34
C CYS A 94 -5.63 -6.97 12.23
N ARG A 95 -5.78 -6.93 13.56
CA ARG A 95 -4.71 -7.29 14.50
C ARG A 95 -4.27 -8.73 14.28
N ALA A 96 -5.23 -9.67 14.31
CA ALA A 96 -4.92 -11.08 14.05
C ALA A 96 -4.30 -11.30 12.66
N MET A 97 -4.75 -10.54 11.64
CA MET A 97 -4.20 -10.61 10.29
C MET A 97 -2.73 -10.12 10.22
N VAL A 98 -2.43 -8.99 10.85
CA VAL A 98 -1.07 -8.41 10.90
C VAL A 98 -0.15 -9.33 11.69
N GLU A 99 -0.56 -9.76 12.88
CA GLU A 99 0.19 -10.68 13.74
C GLU A 99 0.49 -12.00 13.02
N GLY A 100 -0.52 -12.61 12.39
CA GLY A 100 -0.35 -13.84 11.61
C GLY A 100 0.51 -13.67 10.36
N TYR A 101 0.53 -12.47 9.76
CA TYR A 101 1.44 -12.17 8.65
C TYR A 101 2.89 -12.07 9.13
N VAL A 102 3.18 -11.24 10.13
CA VAL A 102 4.56 -11.01 10.60
C VAL A 102 5.17 -12.23 11.28
N ALA A 103 4.36 -13.12 11.87
CA ALA A 103 4.82 -14.38 12.46
C ALA A 103 5.50 -15.32 11.45
N ARG A 104 5.29 -15.11 10.14
CA ARG A 104 5.92 -15.89 9.05
C ARG A 104 7.14 -15.20 8.44
N LEU A 105 7.46 -13.97 8.85
CA LEU A 105 8.60 -13.23 8.36
C LEU A 105 9.83 -13.54 9.21
N ASP A 106 11.01 -13.45 8.60
CA ASP A 106 12.27 -13.39 9.35
C ASP A 106 12.54 -11.92 9.75
N PRO A 107 12.47 -11.56 11.05
CA PRO A 107 12.69 -10.19 11.48
C PRO A 107 14.13 -9.68 11.24
N ALA A 108 15.09 -10.61 11.09
CA ALA A 108 16.50 -10.31 10.87
C ALA A 108 16.87 -10.13 9.38
N SER A 109 15.92 -10.40 8.47
CA SER A 109 16.08 -10.19 7.04
C SER A 109 15.28 -8.94 6.60
N PRO A 110 15.86 -7.72 6.73
CA PRO A 110 15.14 -6.52 6.39
C PRO A 110 14.96 -6.37 4.87
N PRO A 111 13.83 -5.80 4.43
CA PRO A 111 13.65 -5.41 3.04
C PRO A 111 14.63 -4.29 2.64
N ALA A 112 14.91 -4.17 1.35
CA ALA A 112 15.67 -3.07 0.75
C ALA A 112 14.96 -1.72 0.83
N GLY A 113 13.65 -1.71 1.06
CA GLY A 113 12.86 -0.50 1.31
C GLY A 113 11.47 -0.79 1.82
N VAL A 114 10.91 0.17 2.57
CA VAL A 114 9.54 0.11 3.13
C VAL A 114 8.89 1.47 2.97
N GLU A 115 7.67 1.52 2.46
CA GLU A 115 6.93 2.75 2.16
C GLU A 115 7.76 3.74 1.32
N ARG A 116 8.53 3.21 0.37
CA ARG A 116 9.51 3.99 -0.39
C ARG A 116 8.84 4.66 -1.57
N THR A 117 8.94 5.99 -1.63
CA THR A 117 8.57 6.74 -2.83
C THR A 117 9.60 6.51 -3.93
N VAL A 118 9.13 6.09 -5.09
CA VAL A 118 9.93 5.94 -6.32
C VAL A 118 9.38 6.83 -7.41
N ALA A 119 10.26 7.29 -8.28
CA ALA A 119 9.88 8.08 -9.44
C ALA A 119 10.82 7.78 -10.61
N THR A 120 10.27 7.82 -11.81
CA THR A 120 11.04 7.80 -13.04
C THR A 120 10.37 8.69 -14.08
N ARG A 121 11.09 9.02 -15.15
CA ARG A 121 10.60 9.86 -16.24
C ARG A 121 10.89 9.23 -17.58
N THR A 122 10.01 9.49 -18.53
CA THR A 122 10.22 9.27 -19.97
C THR A 122 10.18 10.62 -20.68
N ASP A 123 10.24 10.61 -22.01
CA ASP A 123 10.07 11.81 -22.83
C ASP A 123 8.66 12.42 -22.73
N LEU A 124 7.67 11.64 -22.25
CA LEU A 124 6.26 12.04 -22.21
C LEU A 124 5.70 12.21 -20.79
N ILE A 125 6.14 11.38 -19.84
CA ILE A 125 5.55 11.32 -18.50
C ILE A 125 6.59 11.35 -17.38
N ALA A 126 6.18 11.86 -16.23
CA ALA A 126 6.87 11.67 -14.96
C ALA A 126 5.97 10.81 -14.07
N VAL A 127 6.35 9.55 -13.87
CA VAL A 127 5.58 8.61 -13.05
C VAL A 127 6.19 8.52 -11.66
N SER A 128 5.33 8.55 -10.64
CA SER A 128 5.73 8.36 -9.25
C SER A 128 4.75 7.45 -8.54
N GLY A 129 5.24 6.76 -7.52
CA GLY A 129 4.45 5.85 -6.71
C GLY A 129 5.13 5.60 -5.38
N ARG A 130 4.40 4.95 -4.48
CA ARG A 130 4.93 4.49 -3.20
C ARG A 130 4.81 2.97 -3.17
N ILE A 131 5.92 2.32 -2.90
CA ILE A 131 6.01 0.87 -2.77
C ILE A 131 5.89 0.52 -1.29
N ASP A 132 4.99 -0.40 -0.93
CA ASP A 132 4.81 -0.82 0.47
C ASP A 132 6.06 -1.50 1.00
N ARG A 133 6.60 -2.49 0.27
CA ARG A 133 7.87 -3.15 0.59
C ARG A 133 8.65 -3.55 -0.67
N LEU A 134 9.96 -3.35 -0.63
CA LEU A 134 10.90 -3.77 -1.67
C LEU A 134 11.88 -4.77 -1.06
N ASP A 135 11.83 -6.02 -1.49
CA ASP A 135 12.75 -7.07 -1.04
C ASP A 135 13.94 -7.18 -1.99
N ASP A 136 15.11 -7.57 -1.47
CA ASP A 136 16.27 -7.98 -2.27
C ASP A 136 16.45 -9.49 -2.11
N ARG A 137 16.19 -10.24 -3.18
CA ARG A 137 16.33 -11.69 -3.22
C ARG A 137 17.59 -12.04 -3.97
N ARG A 138 18.44 -12.89 -3.39
CA ARG A 138 19.54 -13.47 -4.16
C ARG A 138 18.98 -14.52 -5.11
N GLY A 139 19.12 -14.28 -6.41
CA GLY A 139 18.76 -15.25 -7.44
C GLY A 139 19.70 -16.45 -7.43
N PRO A 140 19.33 -17.57 -8.09
CA PRO A 140 20.16 -18.78 -8.17
C PRO A 140 21.55 -18.54 -8.76
N ALA A 141 21.69 -17.51 -9.60
CA ALA A 141 22.94 -17.12 -10.25
C ALA A 141 23.79 -16.10 -9.45
N GLY A 142 23.41 -15.79 -8.20
CA GLY A 142 24.17 -14.88 -7.32
C GLY A 142 23.95 -13.38 -7.55
N GLY A 143 23.14 -12.99 -8.54
CA GLY A 143 22.67 -11.60 -8.71
C GLY A 143 21.48 -11.29 -7.80
N GLY A 144 21.40 -10.05 -7.29
CA GLY A 144 20.23 -9.56 -6.54
C GLY A 144 19.06 -9.27 -7.47
N GLU A 145 17.88 -9.81 -7.13
CA GLU A 145 16.59 -9.57 -7.77
C GLU A 145 15.73 -8.74 -6.81
N LEU A 146 15.38 -7.52 -7.23
CA LEU A 146 14.47 -6.69 -6.47
C LEU A 146 13.02 -7.13 -6.69
N VAL A 147 12.31 -7.39 -5.60
CA VAL A 147 10.91 -7.79 -5.62
C VAL A 147 10.04 -6.73 -4.97
N VAL A 148 9.10 -6.19 -5.74
CA VAL A 148 8.06 -5.29 -5.24
C VAL A 148 6.98 -6.11 -4.55
N VAL A 149 6.62 -5.71 -3.34
CA VAL A 149 5.53 -6.29 -2.56
C VAL A 149 4.54 -5.17 -2.25
N ASP A 150 3.30 -5.39 -2.68
CA ASP A 150 2.16 -4.53 -2.40
C ASP A 150 1.17 -5.30 -1.51
N TYR A 151 0.83 -4.73 -0.36
CA TYR A 151 -0.06 -5.35 0.61
C TYR A 151 -1.51 -5.11 0.22
N LYS A 152 -2.31 -6.18 0.24
CA LYS A 152 -3.75 -6.10 -0.02
C LYS A 152 -4.55 -6.65 1.15
N THR A 153 -5.51 -5.86 1.60
CA THR A 153 -6.45 -6.21 2.69
C THR A 153 -7.84 -6.57 2.15
N GLY A 154 -7.91 -6.98 0.88
CA GLY A 154 -9.15 -7.40 0.22
C GLY A 154 -9.72 -8.69 0.82
N ARG A 155 -10.97 -9.01 0.47
CA ARG A 155 -11.64 -10.22 0.99
C ARG A 155 -11.21 -11.51 0.30
N HIS A 156 -10.67 -11.39 -0.92
CA HIS A 156 -10.28 -12.52 -1.75
C HIS A 156 -8.77 -12.73 -1.69
N LEU A 157 -8.35 -13.99 -1.68
CA LEU A 157 -6.95 -14.35 -1.83
C LEU A 157 -6.52 -14.04 -3.27
N LEU A 158 -5.36 -13.40 -3.40
CA LEU A 158 -4.77 -13.11 -4.69
C LEU A 158 -3.99 -14.32 -5.20
N THR A 159 -4.04 -14.49 -6.51
CA THR A 159 -3.34 -15.52 -7.27
C THR A 159 -2.13 -14.91 -7.99
N ALA A 160 -1.29 -15.78 -8.57
CA ALA A 160 -0.20 -15.32 -9.43
C ALA A 160 -0.72 -14.59 -10.68
N ASP A 161 -1.92 -14.90 -11.15
CA ASP A 161 -2.53 -14.24 -12.31
C ASP A 161 -3.00 -12.83 -11.98
N ASP A 162 -3.51 -12.60 -10.76
CA ASP A 162 -3.83 -11.26 -10.27
C ASP A 162 -2.57 -10.38 -10.22
N ALA A 163 -1.44 -10.94 -9.77
CA ALA A 163 -0.17 -10.22 -9.75
C ALA A 163 0.35 -9.95 -11.18
N ARG A 164 0.28 -10.92 -12.10
CA ARG A 164 0.76 -10.77 -13.48
C ARG A 164 -0.01 -9.72 -14.28
N SER A 165 -1.31 -9.58 -14.00
CA SER A 165 -2.19 -8.64 -14.69
C SER A 165 -2.31 -7.28 -14.00
N SER A 166 -1.70 -7.11 -12.83
CA SER A 166 -1.72 -5.88 -12.04
C SER A 166 -0.85 -4.80 -12.67
N LEU A 167 -1.45 -3.82 -13.35
CA LEU A 167 -0.72 -2.68 -13.92
C LEU A 167 0.14 -1.87 -12.92
N PRO A 168 -0.22 -1.76 -11.62
CA PRO A 168 0.65 -1.11 -10.64
C PRO A 168 1.89 -1.91 -10.21
N LEU A 169 1.99 -3.20 -10.56
CA LEU A 169 3.12 -4.08 -10.26
C LEU A 169 3.97 -4.31 -11.52
#